data_AF-A0A9P8G7J4-F1
#
_entry.id   AF-A0A9P8G7J4-F1
#
_cell.length_a   1.000
_cell.length_b   1.000
_cell.length_c   1.000
_cell.angle_alpha   90.00
_cell.angle_beta   90.00
_cell.angle_gamma   90.00
#
_symmetry.space_group_name_H-M   'P 1'
#
loop_
_entity.id
_entity.type
_entity.pdbx_description
1 polymer ?
#
loop_
_entity_poly.entity_id
_entity_poly.type
_entity_poly.pdbx_seq_one_letter_code
_entity_poly.pdbx_strand_id
1 'polypeptide(L)'
;MSTLETIALPHLPQHHLCVGLFKNVKNAAFLRQQLLAGNADFEYAFLDASVVISRMQFLAASFRGINDLASSRMKSHNVHSEIVFSFSPNNNIAESFRRFGISDTTQNVLAIKVLSPEATAESVSRHLLQNIEGEPVDASDANFAGLADQARLRKIYKLNVQTKKGAANGTASKESEIKELETSILGVMALKDRVYSMLNNQITSTYGHSQLKTGHPVRSAIHKQLNGRLVLRWVTTWESLL
;
A
#
# COMPACT_ATOMS: atom_id res chain seq x y z
N MET A 1 -22.07 7.66 20.81
CA MET A 1 -20.68 7.67 21.30
C MET A 1 -19.77 7.66 20.09
N SER A 2 -19.02 8.74 19.88
CA SER A 2 -18.18 8.95 18.70
C SER A 2 -16.84 8.24 18.88
N THR A 3 -16.66 7.08 18.24
CA THR A 3 -15.45 6.23 18.33
C THR A 3 -14.39 6.60 17.30
N LEU A 4 -14.24 7.90 16.99
CA LEU A 4 -13.12 8.37 16.19
C LEU A 4 -11.95 8.73 17.09
N GLU A 5 -10.77 8.31 16.68
CA GLU A 5 -9.54 8.45 17.45
C GLU A 5 -8.59 9.42 16.74
N THR A 6 -7.91 10.26 17.51
CA THR A 6 -6.79 11.06 17.03
C THR A 6 -5.49 10.44 17.52
N ILE A 7 -4.60 10.08 16.59
CA ILE A 7 -3.33 9.42 16.87
C ILE A 7 -2.18 10.34 16.51
N ALA A 8 -1.33 10.63 17.47
CA ALA A 8 -0.05 11.31 17.22
C ALA A 8 1.00 10.27 16.83
N LEU A 9 1.69 10.51 15.71
CA LEU A 9 2.81 9.67 15.28
C LEU A 9 4.09 10.14 16.01
N PRO A 10 4.78 9.29 16.80
CA PRO A 10 5.93 9.73 17.61
C PRO A 10 7.07 10.39 16.81
N HIS A 11 7.25 9.96 15.56
CA HIS A 11 8.30 10.46 14.67
C HIS A 11 7.84 11.58 13.74
N LEU A 12 6.56 11.96 13.79
CA LEU A 12 5.94 13.00 12.96
C LEU A 12 4.97 13.84 13.81
N PRO A 13 5.47 14.60 14.81
CA PRO A 13 4.62 15.31 15.78
C PRO A 13 3.74 16.40 15.14
N GLN A 14 4.09 16.84 13.93
CA GLN A 14 3.32 17.82 13.15
C GLN A 14 2.12 17.20 12.40
N HIS A 15 2.06 15.87 12.28
CA HIS A 15 1.05 15.17 11.48
C HIS A 15 0.24 14.23 12.36
N HIS A 16 -0.89 14.72 12.85
CA HIS A 16 -1.86 13.90 13.57
C HIS A 16 -2.76 13.14 12.58
N LEU A 17 -3.12 11.91 12.94
CA LEU A 17 -4.06 11.11 12.17
C LEU A 17 -5.43 11.13 12.85
N CYS A 18 -6.48 11.45 12.12
CA CYS A 18 -7.85 11.17 12.55
C CYS A 18 -8.31 9.87 11.89
N VAL A 19 -8.69 8.89 12.71
CA VAL A 19 -9.03 7.53 12.28
C VAL A 19 -10.44 7.19 12.71
N GLY A 20 -11.23 6.64 11.79
CA GLY A 20 -12.56 6.09 12.04
C GLY A 20 -12.71 4.71 11.41
N LEU A 21 -13.24 3.75 12.16
CA LEU A 21 -13.59 2.42 11.66
C LEU A 21 -15.10 2.27 11.64
N PHE A 22 -15.64 1.85 10.50
CA PHE A 22 -17.08 1.71 10.28
C PHE A 22 -17.41 0.29 9.82
N LYS A 23 -18.39 -0.34 10.47
CA LYS A 23 -18.96 -1.64 10.07
C LYS A 23 -20.30 -1.44 9.37
N ASN A 24 -20.72 -2.46 8.62
CA ASN A 24 -22.04 -2.51 7.98
C ASN A 24 -22.36 -1.27 7.12
N VAL A 25 -21.35 -0.77 6.40
CA VAL A 25 -21.45 0.42 5.55
C VAL A 25 -22.34 0.14 4.34
N LYS A 26 -23.36 0.97 4.15
CA LYS A 26 -24.38 0.79 3.10
C LYS A 26 -24.12 1.62 1.85
N ASN A 27 -23.37 2.71 1.98
CA ASN A 27 -23.14 3.69 0.92
C ASN A 27 -21.71 3.69 0.37
N ALA A 28 -21.03 2.54 0.36
CA ALA A 28 -19.64 2.43 -0.12
C ALA A 28 -19.47 2.86 -1.59
N ALA A 29 -20.44 2.57 -2.45
CA ALA A 29 -20.45 3.03 -3.85
C ALA A 29 -20.44 4.57 -3.96
N PHE A 30 -21.20 5.25 -3.10
CA PHE A 30 -21.20 6.72 -3.02
C PHE A 30 -19.83 7.25 -2.59
N LEU A 31 -19.23 6.68 -1.53
CA LEU A 31 -17.90 7.08 -1.06
C LEU A 31 -16.84 6.91 -2.16
N ARG A 32 -16.89 5.78 -2.87
CA ARG A 32 -15.99 5.51 -4.00
C ARG A 32 -16.18 6.51 -5.14
N GLN A 33 -17.42 6.87 -5.45
CA GLN A 33 -17.70 7.89 -6.47
C GLN A 33 -17.12 9.26 -6.09
N GLN A 34 -17.21 9.66 -4.82
CA GLN A 34 -16.61 10.92 -4.35
C GLN A 34 -15.09 10.94 -4.52
N LEU A 35 -14.41 9.82 -4.22
CA LEU A 35 -12.97 9.67 -4.46
C LEU A 35 -12.63 9.77 -5.95
N LEU A 36 -13.38 9.10 -6.82
CA LEU A 36 -13.14 9.12 -8.27
C LEU A 36 -13.43 10.49 -8.89
N ALA A 37 -14.39 11.24 -8.34
CA ALA A 37 -14.67 12.61 -8.73
C ALA A 37 -13.60 13.61 -8.25
N GLY A 38 -12.67 13.19 -7.39
CA GLY A 38 -11.65 14.07 -6.82
C GLY A 38 -12.21 15.12 -5.87
N ASN A 39 -13.32 14.82 -5.18
CA ASN A 39 -13.93 15.75 -4.25
C ASN A 39 -13.01 16.00 -3.04
N ALA A 40 -12.58 17.25 -2.85
CA ALA A 40 -11.67 17.65 -1.77
C ALA A 40 -12.26 17.37 -0.38
N ASP A 41 -13.59 17.45 -0.22
CA ASP A 41 -14.27 17.15 1.04
C ASP A 41 -14.13 15.66 1.43
N PHE A 42 -13.93 14.79 0.43
CA PHE A 42 -13.76 13.35 0.60
C PHE A 42 -12.31 12.90 0.46
N GLU A 43 -11.35 13.82 0.61
CA GLU A 43 -9.94 13.46 0.57
C GLU A 43 -9.53 12.67 1.82
N TYR A 44 -9.81 11.37 1.81
CA TYR A 44 -9.51 10.41 2.87
C TYR A 44 -8.82 9.18 2.29
N ALA A 45 -8.03 8.51 3.12
CA ALA A 45 -7.58 7.17 2.82
C ALA A 45 -8.68 6.19 3.27
N PHE A 46 -9.65 5.94 2.40
CA PHE A 46 -10.66 4.90 2.61
C PHE A 46 -10.13 3.53 2.21
N LEU A 47 -9.98 2.66 3.20
CA LEU A 47 -9.48 1.30 3.07
C LEU A 47 -10.62 0.31 3.32
N ASP A 48 -10.58 -0.82 2.61
CA ASP A 48 -11.40 -1.97 2.95
C ASP A 48 -10.84 -2.62 4.23
N ALA A 49 -11.61 -2.57 5.32
CA ALA A 49 -11.14 -3.06 6.61
C ALA A 49 -10.91 -4.59 6.62
N SER A 50 -11.42 -5.34 5.64
CA SER A 50 -11.13 -6.77 5.50
C SER A 50 -9.67 -7.07 5.15
N VAL A 51 -8.88 -6.08 4.72
CA VAL A 51 -7.45 -6.21 4.44
C VAL A 51 -6.57 -5.44 5.43
N VAL A 52 -7.12 -5.12 6.60
CA VAL A 52 -6.38 -4.52 7.73
C VAL A 52 -6.42 -5.49 8.91
N ILE A 53 -5.26 -5.99 9.32
CA ILE A 53 -5.15 -7.00 10.40
C ILE A 53 -4.94 -6.38 11.78
N SER A 54 -4.31 -5.20 11.86
CA SER A 54 -3.96 -4.55 13.11
C SER A 54 -3.74 -3.06 12.95
N ARG A 55 -3.67 -2.36 14.09
CA ARG A 55 -3.31 -0.95 14.16
C ARG A 55 -1.93 -0.67 13.61
N MET A 56 -0.96 -1.51 13.95
CA MET A 56 0.43 -1.34 13.50
C MET A 56 0.52 -1.33 11.98
N GLN A 57 -0.29 -2.13 11.27
CA GLN A 57 -0.30 -2.17 9.82
C GLN A 57 -0.67 -0.81 9.20
N PHE A 58 -1.79 -0.21 9.62
CA PHE A 58 -2.20 1.07 9.05
C PHE A 58 -1.32 2.22 9.53
N LEU A 59 -0.80 2.17 10.76
CA LEU A 59 0.14 3.17 11.27
C LEU A 59 1.46 3.14 10.50
N ALA A 60 1.98 1.95 10.18
CA ALA A 60 3.18 1.79 9.35
C ALA A 60 2.96 2.33 7.92
N ALA A 61 1.80 2.04 7.31
CA ALA A 61 1.44 2.59 6.01
C ALA A 61 1.29 4.12 6.06
N SER A 62 0.67 4.65 7.12
CA SER A 62 0.46 6.08 7.32
C SER A 62 1.78 6.82 7.50
N PHE A 63 2.66 6.31 8.36
CA PHE A 63 4.01 6.83 8.55
C PHE A 63 4.78 6.88 7.23
N ARG A 64 4.72 5.81 6.44
CA ARG A 64 5.39 5.76 5.14
C ARG A 64 4.84 6.79 4.16
N GLY A 65 3.52 6.87 4.00
CA GLY A 65 2.89 7.83 3.10
C GLY A 65 3.23 9.29 3.46
N ILE A 66 3.21 9.62 4.75
CA ILE A 66 3.60 10.96 5.23
C ILE A 66 5.10 11.19 5.06
N ASN A 67 5.94 10.18 5.31
CA ASN A 67 7.38 10.31 5.08
C ASN A 67 7.71 10.57 3.60
N ASP A 68 7.01 9.91 2.69
CA ASP A 68 7.18 10.13 1.24
C ASP A 68 6.62 11.47 0.78
N LEU A 69 5.57 12.00 1.43
CA LEU A 69 5.14 13.40 1.29
C LEU A 69 6.27 14.35 1.72
N ALA A 70 6.78 14.21 2.94
CA ALA A 70 7.84 15.07 3.49
C ALA A 70 9.13 15.00 2.67
N SER A 71 9.42 13.86 2.06
CA SER A 71 10.59 13.64 1.20
C SER A 71 10.36 14.03 -0.27
N SER A 72 9.16 14.48 -0.65
CA SER A 72 8.77 14.75 -2.06
C SER A 72 8.99 13.56 -2.99
N ARG A 73 8.66 12.35 -2.53
CA ARG A 73 8.79 11.07 -3.28
C ARG A 73 7.47 10.33 -3.46
N MET A 74 6.33 10.98 -3.19
CA MET A 74 5.02 10.37 -3.42
C MET A 74 4.88 9.96 -4.89
N LYS A 75 4.31 8.78 -5.09
CA LYS A 75 3.98 8.26 -6.43
C LYS A 75 2.54 8.57 -6.81
N SER A 76 1.69 8.79 -5.81
CA SER A 76 0.28 9.14 -5.95
C SER A 76 0.06 10.66 -5.85
N HIS A 77 -1.18 11.09 -6.10
CA HIS A 77 -1.54 12.51 -6.19
C HIS A 77 -1.68 13.23 -4.85
N ASN A 78 -1.97 12.52 -3.76
CA ASN A 78 -2.12 13.10 -2.43
C ASN A 78 -1.65 12.12 -1.34
N VAL A 79 -1.40 12.64 -0.14
CA VAL A 79 -0.88 11.84 0.98
C VAL A 79 -1.80 10.68 1.33
N HIS A 80 -3.12 10.88 1.26
CA HIS A 80 -4.12 9.86 1.57
C HIS A 80 -4.07 8.67 0.60
N SER A 81 -3.92 8.95 -0.70
CA SER A 81 -3.71 7.93 -1.74
C SER A 81 -2.36 7.23 -1.55
N GLU A 82 -1.34 7.95 -1.08
CA GLU A 82 -0.02 7.37 -0.81
C GLU A 82 -0.08 6.40 0.38
N ILE A 83 -0.92 6.67 1.38
CA ILE A 83 -1.19 5.75 2.49
C ILE A 83 -1.81 4.45 1.96
N VAL A 84 -2.85 4.53 1.11
CA VAL A 84 -3.46 3.33 0.49
C VAL A 84 -2.44 2.58 -0.36
N PHE A 85 -1.61 3.30 -1.13
CA PHE A 85 -0.54 2.69 -1.92
C PHE A 85 0.50 2.00 -1.02
N SER A 86 0.81 2.56 0.14
CA SER A 86 1.79 2.04 1.10
C SER A 86 1.42 0.68 1.71
N PHE A 87 0.13 0.32 1.70
CA PHE A 87 -0.31 -1.04 2.05
C PHE A 87 0.16 -2.10 1.07
N SER A 88 0.21 -1.76 -0.21
CA SER A 88 0.48 -2.73 -1.27
C SER A 88 1.94 -3.17 -1.28
N PRO A 89 2.24 -4.47 -1.41
CA PRO A 89 3.59 -4.95 -1.63
C PRO A 89 4.09 -4.71 -3.06
N ASN A 90 3.21 -4.29 -3.97
CA ASN A 90 3.51 -4.11 -5.39
C ASN A 90 3.57 -2.61 -5.77
N ASN A 91 4.25 -2.30 -6.86
CA ASN A 91 4.39 -0.93 -7.37
C ASN A 91 3.29 -0.51 -8.35
N ASN A 92 2.22 -1.31 -8.48
CA ASN A 92 1.11 -0.98 -9.36
C ASN A 92 0.06 -0.17 -8.58
N ILE A 93 -0.02 1.13 -8.86
CA ILE A 93 -0.91 2.06 -8.16
C ILE A 93 -2.38 1.65 -8.30
N ALA A 94 -2.83 1.37 -9.53
CA ALA A 94 -4.23 0.99 -9.78
C ALA A 94 -4.62 -0.33 -9.11
N GLU A 95 -3.72 -1.32 -9.10
CA GLU A 95 -3.95 -2.58 -8.39
C GLU A 95 -3.93 -2.38 -6.87
N SER A 96 -3.10 -1.48 -6.37
CA SER A 96 -3.07 -1.13 -4.94
C SER A 96 -4.43 -0.57 -4.48
N PHE A 97 -4.98 0.39 -5.24
CA PHE A 97 -6.30 0.94 -4.93
C PHE A 97 -7.42 -0.09 -5.05
N ARG A 98 -7.36 -0.99 -6.05
CA ARG A 98 -8.33 -2.07 -6.20
C ARG A 98 -8.29 -3.09 -5.05
N ARG A 99 -7.11 -3.39 -4.53
CA ARG A 99 -6.92 -4.43 -3.50
C ARG A 99 -7.18 -3.92 -2.08
N PHE A 100 -6.78 -2.68 -1.81
CA PHE A 100 -6.76 -2.11 -0.46
C PHE A 100 -7.76 -0.99 -0.26
N GLY A 101 -8.10 -0.24 -1.31
CA GLY A 101 -9.15 0.77 -1.26
C GLY A 101 -10.54 0.14 -1.20
N ILE A 102 -11.55 0.99 -1.02
CA ILE A 102 -12.95 0.59 -1.03
C ILE A 102 -13.45 0.22 -2.43
N SER A 103 -14.46 -0.64 -2.47
CA SER A 103 -15.23 -1.04 -3.65
C SER A 103 -16.72 -0.78 -3.40
N ASP A 104 -17.53 -0.89 -4.46
CA ASP A 104 -18.99 -0.67 -4.35
C ASP A 104 -19.67 -1.66 -3.39
N THR A 105 -19.04 -2.82 -3.14
CA THR A 105 -19.54 -3.87 -2.26
C THR A 105 -18.91 -3.87 -0.86
N THR A 106 -17.98 -2.95 -0.58
CA THR A 106 -17.26 -2.92 0.70
C THR A 106 -18.23 -2.66 1.86
N GLN A 107 -18.21 -3.54 2.86
CA GLN A 107 -19.10 -3.45 4.03
C GLN A 107 -18.41 -2.85 5.25
N ASN A 108 -17.08 -2.85 5.30
CA ASN A 108 -16.32 -2.36 6.44
C ASN A 108 -15.25 -1.41 5.94
N VAL A 109 -15.24 -0.17 6.44
CA VAL A 109 -14.39 0.90 5.95
C VAL A 109 -13.52 1.43 7.08
N LEU A 110 -12.21 1.46 6.85
CA LEU A 110 -11.27 2.22 7.67
C LEU A 110 -11.02 3.55 6.96
N ALA A 111 -11.34 4.65 7.63
CA ALA A 111 -11.11 6.00 7.17
C ALA A 111 -9.92 6.59 7.92
N ILE A 112 -8.92 7.09 7.19
CA ILE A 112 -7.76 7.78 7.77
C ILE A 112 -7.64 9.15 7.12
N LYS A 113 -7.56 10.21 7.93
CA LYS A 113 -7.24 11.57 7.52
C LYS A 113 -5.94 12.00 8.19
N VAL A 114 -5.00 12.53 7.40
CA VAL A 114 -3.87 13.29 7.92
C VAL A 114 -4.37 14.71 8.18
N LEU A 115 -4.34 15.14 9.44
CA LEU A 115 -4.80 16.46 9.83
C LEU A 115 -3.84 17.53 9.29
N SER A 116 -4.41 18.56 8.68
CA SER A 116 -3.71 19.78 8.28
C SER A 116 -4.11 20.92 9.23
N PRO A 117 -3.39 22.05 9.27
CA PRO A 117 -3.75 23.19 10.12
C PRO A 117 -5.19 23.69 9.95
N GLU A 118 -5.77 23.47 8.77
CA GLU A 118 -7.14 23.89 8.40
C GLU A 118 -8.21 22.87 8.79
N ALA A 119 -7.85 21.61 9.06
CA ALA A 119 -8.77 20.52 9.34
C ALA A 119 -8.62 20.03 10.78
N THR A 120 -9.62 20.30 11.63
CA THR A 120 -9.61 19.83 13.02
C THR A 120 -10.15 18.40 13.14
N ALA A 121 -9.78 17.70 14.21
CA ALA A 121 -10.28 16.35 14.46
C ALA A 121 -11.81 16.33 14.58
N GLU A 122 -12.41 17.37 15.17
CA GLU A 122 -13.86 17.49 15.35
C GLU A 122 -14.59 17.73 14.03
N SER A 123 -14.04 18.55 13.13
CA SER A 123 -14.65 18.77 11.80
C SER A 123 -14.59 17.49 10.96
N VAL A 124 -13.45 16.79 10.98
CA VAL A 124 -13.28 15.52 10.29
C VAL A 124 -14.22 14.46 10.85
N SER A 125 -14.32 14.35 12.17
CA SER A 125 -15.21 13.40 12.84
C SER A 125 -16.68 13.64 12.50
N ARG A 126 -17.12 14.91 12.55
CA ARG A 126 -18.47 15.27 12.13
C ARG A 126 -18.74 14.93 10.67
N HIS A 127 -17.81 15.22 9.78
CA HIS A 127 -17.95 14.94 8.36
C HIS A 127 -18.07 13.44 8.08
N LEU A 128 -17.23 12.61 8.70
CA LEU A 128 -17.28 11.15 8.53
C LEU A 128 -18.58 10.56 9.07
N LEU A 129 -19.03 10.99 10.26
CA LEU A 129 -20.29 10.51 10.86
C LEU A 129 -21.53 10.93 10.08
N GLN A 130 -21.49 12.05 9.36
CA GLN A 130 -22.61 12.53 8.53
C GLN A 130 -22.69 11.83 7.18
N ASN A 131 -21.55 11.44 6.60
CA ASN A 131 -21.49 10.96 5.22
C ASN A 131 -21.28 9.45 5.09
N ILE A 132 -20.91 8.74 6.16
CA ILE A 132 -20.77 7.28 6.15
C ILE A 132 -22.00 6.64 6.79
N GLU A 133 -22.78 5.92 5.99
CA GLU A 133 -23.94 5.17 6.46
C GLU A 133 -23.50 3.80 7.00
N GLY A 134 -22.92 3.80 8.21
CA GLY A 134 -22.45 2.59 8.88
C GLY A 134 -22.39 2.76 10.40
N GLU A 135 -21.99 1.70 11.08
CA GLU A 135 -21.82 1.67 12.53
C GLU A 135 -20.38 2.01 12.91
N PRO A 136 -20.12 3.16 13.58
CA PRO A 136 -18.79 3.50 14.05
C PRO A 136 -18.39 2.57 15.19
N VAL A 137 -17.18 2.02 15.10
CA VAL A 137 -16.59 1.15 16.11
C VAL A 137 -15.17 1.62 16.45
N ASP A 138 -14.63 1.15 17.58
CA ASP A 138 -13.25 1.47 17.96
C ASP A 138 -12.26 0.84 16.98
N ALA A 139 -11.23 1.59 16.60
CA ALA A 139 -10.12 1.10 15.77
C ALA A 139 -9.16 0.21 16.58
N SER A 140 -9.67 -0.80 17.30
CA SER A 140 -8.89 -1.72 18.13
C SER A 140 -8.44 -2.95 17.35
N ASP A 141 -7.34 -3.58 17.77
CA ASP A 141 -6.83 -4.82 17.15
C ASP A 141 -7.86 -5.96 17.21
N ALA A 142 -8.68 -6.01 18.27
CA ALA A 142 -9.77 -6.98 18.37
C ALA A 142 -10.83 -6.80 17.27
N ASN A 143 -11.19 -5.55 16.94
CA ASN A 143 -12.11 -5.26 15.86
C ASN A 143 -11.50 -5.58 14.50
N PHE A 144 -10.22 -5.24 14.26
CA PHE A 144 -9.53 -5.59 13.02
C PHE A 144 -9.43 -7.11 12.83
N ALA A 145 -9.04 -7.85 13.87
CA ALA A 145 -8.97 -9.31 13.85
C ALA A 145 -10.32 -9.97 13.50
N GLY A 146 -11.44 -9.40 13.96
CA GLY A 146 -12.78 -9.88 13.64
C GLY A 146 -13.27 -9.55 12.22
N LEU A 147 -12.70 -8.51 11.59
CA LEU A 147 -13.10 -8.04 10.26
C LEU A 147 -12.18 -8.55 9.13
N ALA A 148 -10.94 -8.90 9.46
CA ALA A 148 -9.91 -9.25 8.50
C ALA A 148 -10.19 -10.60 7.81
N ASP A 149 -10.17 -10.59 6.47
CA ASP A 149 -10.14 -11.80 5.66
C ASP A 149 -8.69 -12.28 5.54
N GLN A 150 -8.30 -13.16 6.47
CA GLN A 150 -6.94 -13.72 6.51
C GLN A 150 -6.58 -14.49 5.22
N ALA A 151 -7.55 -15.13 4.56
CA ALA A 151 -7.29 -15.86 3.32
C ALA A 151 -6.98 -14.89 2.17
N ARG A 152 -7.73 -13.79 2.06
CA ARG A 152 -7.45 -12.70 1.12
C ARG A 152 -6.10 -12.03 1.42
N LEU A 153 -5.80 -11.74 2.68
CA LEU A 153 -4.52 -11.16 3.10
C LEU A 153 -3.32 -12.04 2.70
N ARG A 154 -3.37 -13.34 2.99
CA ARG A 154 -2.31 -14.29 2.61
C ARG A 154 -2.09 -14.32 1.10
N LYS A 155 -3.16 -14.24 0.29
CA LYS A 155 -3.07 -14.16 -1.17
C LYS A 155 -2.42 -12.85 -1.64
N ILE A 156 -2.87 -11.70 -1.11
CA ILE A 156 -2.38 -10.37 -1.51
C ILE A 156 -0.89 -10.22 -1.20
N TYR A 157 -0.47 -10.63 0.00
CA TYR A 157 0.92 -10.55 0.46
C TYR A 157 1.77 -11.75 0.04
N LYS A 158 1.21 -12.70 -0.74
CA LYS A 158 1.88 -13.92 -1.22
C LYS A 158 2.56 -14.70 -0.09
N LEU A 159 1.88 -14.80 1.05
CA LEU A 159 2.40 -15.47 2.23
C LEU A 159 2.19 -16.97 2.08
N ASN A 160 3.29 -17.71 1.95
CA ASN A 160 3.25 -19.16 1.94
C ASN A 160 2.79 -19.64 3.33
N VAL A 161 1.74 -20.45 3.37
CA VAL A 161 1.37 -21.18 4.58
C VAL A 161 2.44 -22.26 4.75
N GLN A 162 3.52 -21.94 5.45
CA GLN A 162 4.42 -22.98 5.93
C GLN A 162 3.63 -23.77 6.98
N THR A 163 2.99 -24.85 6.55
CA THR A 163 2.50 -25.86 7.49
C THR A 163 3.71 -26.32 8.27
N LYS A 164 3.82 -25.94 9.55
CA LYS A 164 4.81 -26.46 10.48
C LYS A 164 4.57 -27.97 10.62
N LYS A 165 5.08 -28.77 9.67
CA LYS A 165 5.18 -30.23 9.77
C LYS A 165 6.29 -30.51 10.78
N GLY A 166 5.94 -30.52 12.05
CA GLY A 166 6.87 -30.83 13.14
C GLY A 166 6.93 -29.74 14.21
N ALA A 167 5.84 -29.56 14.96
CA ALA A 167 5.92 -29.05 16.32
C ALA A 167 4.92 -29.83 17.17
N ALA A 168 5.46 -30.52 18.17
CA ALA A 168 4.71 -31.27 19.16
C ALA A 168 3.66 -30.38 19.84
N ASN A 169 2.45 -30.94 20.02
CA ASN A 169 1.42 -30.56 20.98
C ASN A 169 1.53 -29.16 21.62
N GLY A 170 1.25 -28.13 20.84
CA GLY A 170 0.84 -26.83 21.34
C GLY A 170 -0.23 -26.29 20.40
N THR A 171 -1.49 -26.29 20.83
CA THR A 171 -2.55 -25.54 20.15
C THR A 171 -2.10 -24.07 20.09
N ALA A 172 -1.61 -23.63 18.94
CA ALA A 172 -1.37 -22.21 18.69
C ALA A 172 -2.69 -21.47 18.94
N SER A 173 -2.69 -20.51 19.86
CA SER A 173 -3.88 -19.69 20.10
C SER A 173 -4.16 -18.86 18.85
N LYS A 174 -5.44 -18.58 18.54
CA LYS A 174 -5.82 -17.72 17.41
C LYS A 174 -5.06 -16.38 17.39
N GLU A 175 -4.79 -15.84 18.57
CA GLU A 175 -3.99 -14.64 18.78
C GLU A 175 -2.56 -14.77 18.24
N SER A 176 -1.91 -15.92 18.49
CA SER A 176 -0.55 -16.16 18.00
C SER A 176 -0.48 -16.24 16.48
N GLU A 177 -1.49 -16.83 15.83
CA GLU A 177 -1.56 -16.91 14.37
C GLU A 177 -1.78 -15.53 13.73
N ILE A 178 -2.60 -14.67 14.34
CA ILE A 178 -2.82 -13.29 13.89
C ILE A 178 -1.51 -12.50 13.99
N LYS A 179 -0.79 -12.64 15.09
CA LYS A 179 0.49 -11.96 15.31
C LYS A 179 1.59 -12.43 14.34
N GLU A 180 1.67 -13.73 14.04
CA GLU A 180 2.57 -14.26 13.01
C GLU A 180 2.22 -13.71 11.61
N LEU A 181 0.93 -13.63 11.29
CA LEU A 181 0.44 -13.06 10.04
C LEU A 181 0.75 -11.56 9.93
N GLU A 182 0.47 -10.79 10.98
CA GLU A 182 0.80 -9.37 11.08
C GLU A 182 2.29 -9.12 10.86
N THR A 183 3.15 -9.87 11.55
CA THR A 183 4.62 -9.75 11.44
C THR A 183 5.07 -10.00 10.00
N SER A 184 4.50 -11.02 9.35
CA SER A 184 4.80 -11.34 7.95
C SER A 184 4.35 -10.22 7.01
N ILE A 185 3.15 -9.67 7.20
CA ILE A 185 2.61 -8.55 6.41
C ILE A 185 3.49 -7.30 6.54
N LEU A 186 3.82 -6.91 7.77
CA LEU A 186 4.67 -5.75 8.06
C LEU A 186 6.05 -5.92 7.42
N GLY A 187 6.63 -7.13 7.50
CA GLY A 187 7.89 -7.45 6.85
C GLY A 187 7.84 -7.25 5.33
N VAL A 188 6.79 -7.73 4.66
CA VAL A 188 6.62 -7.54 3.22
C VAL A 188 6.42 -6.05 2.87
N MET A 189 5.58 -5.32 3.62
CA MET A 189 5.35 -3.89 3.42
C MET A 189 6.65 -3.09 3.52
N ALA A 190 7.49 -3.39 4.52
CA ALA A 190 8.78 -2.73 4.74
C ALA A 190 9.82 -3.02 3.64
N LEU A 191 9.67 -4.11 2.88
CA LEU A 191 10.60 -4.49 1.82
C LEU A 191 10.26 -3.89 0.44
N LYS A 192 9.01 -3.43 0.23
CA LYS A 192 8.50 -2.92 -1.05
C LYS A 192 9.45 -1.97 -1.80
N ASP A 193 10.12 -1.05 -1.08
CA ASP A 193 11.02 -0.07 -1.72
C ASP A 193 12.51 -0.39 -1.64
N ARG A 194 12.95 -1.38 -0.85
CA ARG A 194 14.39 -1.71 -0.78
C ARG A 194 14.91 -2.33 -2.07
N VAL A 195 14.06 -3.06 -2.80
CA VAL A 195 14.44 -3.69 -4.07
C VAL A 195 14.60 -2.65 -5.18
N TYR A 196 13.73 -1.62 -5.21
CA TYR A 196 13.82 -0.57 -6.22
C TYR A 196 14.91 0.46 -5.92
N SER A 197 15.14 0.84 -4.66
CA SER A 197 16.23 1.78 -4.35
C SER A 197 17.62 1.14 -4.52
N MET A 198 17.80 -0.15 -4.19
CA MET A 198 19.07 -0.86 -4.47
C MET A 198 19.34 -1.00 -5.98
N LEU A 199 18.31 -1.28 -6.78
CA LEU A 199 18.47 -1.35 -8.24
C LEU A 199 18.71 0.04 -8.86
N ASN A 200 18.03 1.08 -8.38
CA ASN A 200 18.18 2.42 -8.94
C ASN A 200 19.50 3.10 -8.51
N ASN A 201 19.97 2.90 -7.27
CA ASN A 201 21.28 3.42 -6.83
C ASN A 201 22.47 2.70 -7.49
N GLN A 202 22.31 1.46 -7.95
CA GLN A 202 23.34 0.80 -8.76
C GLN A 202 23.32 1.24 -10.23
N ILE A 203 22.23 1.83 -10.72
CA ILE A 203 22.10 2.27 -12.12
C ILE A 203 22.40 3.77 -12.29
N THR A 204 22.35 4.59 -11.22
CA THR A 204 22.66 6.04 -11.32
C THR A 204 24.13 6.41 -11.11
N SER A 205 25.06 5.46 -10.97
CA SER A 205 26.49 5.75 -10.70
C SER A 205 27.45 5.55 -11.89
N THR A 206 26.98 5.48 -13.13
CA THR A 206 27.88 5.48 -14.31
C THR A 206 27.25 6.15 -15.54
N TYR A 207 26.84 7.41 -15.43
CA TYR A 207 26.77 8.29 -16.60
C TYR A 207 27.37 9.64 -16.24
N GLY A 208 28.69 9.67 -16.18
CA GLY A 208 29.44 10.91 -16.22
C GLY A 208 29.31 11.50 -17.63
N HIS A 209 28.76 12.72 -17.73
CA HIS A 209 28.91 13.55 -18.92
C HIS A 209 30.36 14.04 -18.99
N SER A 210 31.27 13.17 -19.43
CA SER A 210 32.54 13.56 -20.01
C SER A 210 32.58 13.05 -21.44
N GLN A 211 32.76 13.99 -22.35
CA GLN A 211 32.90 13.79 -23.79
C GLN A 211 33.98 12.73 -24.08
N LEU A 212 33.57 11.53 -24.48
CA LEU A 212 34.46 10.55 -25.09
C LEU A 212 33.84 10.05 -26.40
N LYS A 213 34.30 10.67 -27.49
CA LYS A 213 34.19 10.12 -28.84
C LYS A 213 35.03 8.85 -28.91
N THR A 214 34.41 7.67 -29.03
CA THR A 214 35.01 6.50 -29.69
C THR A 214 33.91 5.56 -30.17
N GLY A 215 33.94 5.22 -31.46
CA GLY A 215 33.03 4.28 -32.08
C GLY A 215 33.33 2.85 -31.67
N HIS A 216 32.37 2.20 -31.01
CA HIS A 216 32.31 0.76 -30.90
C HIS A 216 30.85 0.30 -31.02
N PRO A 217 30.58 -0.86 -31.66
CA PRO A 217 29.22 -1.28 -32.00
C PRO A 217 28.41 -1.64 -30.76
N VAL A 218 27.18 -1.11 -30.69
CA VAL A 218 26.19 -1.45 -29.67
C VAL A 218 25.75 -2.89 -29.87
N ARG A 219 26.07 -3.77 -28.91
CA ARG A 219 25.58 -5.15 -28.88
C ARG A 219 24.22 -5.18 -28.19
N SER A 220 23.14 -5.41 -28.93
CA SER A 220 21.84 -5.76 -28.32
C SER A 220 21.50 -7.20 -28.64
N ALA A 221 21.03 -7.94 -27.62
CA ALA A 221 20.54 -9.30 -27.79
C ALA A 221 19.07 -9.25 -28.21
N ILE A 222 18.74 -9.78 -29.40
CA ILE A 222 17.36 -9.90 -29.87
C ILE A 222 16.93 -11.37 -29.74
N HIS A 223 15.87 -11.62 -28.97
CA HIS A 223 15.26 -12.94 -28.86
C HIS A 223 14.37 -13.22 -30.07
N LYS A 224 14.65 -14.28 -30.83
CA LYS A 224 13.74 -14.79 -31.87
C LYS A 224 13.55 -16.29 -31.67
N GLN A 225 12.31 -16.73 -31.46
CA GLN A 225 11.98 -18.15 -31.40
C GLN A 225 11.96 -18.75 -32.82
N LEU A 226 12.67 -19.85 -33.01
CA LEU A 226 12.60 -20.71 -34.19
C LEU A 226 12.61 -22.18 -33.73
N ASN A 227 11.54 -22.91 -34.04
CA ASN A 227 11.40 -24.37 -33.94
C ASN A 227 11.93 -25.02 -32.64
N GLY A 228 11.48 -24.54 -31.48
CA GLY A 228 11.52 -25.31 -30.23
C GLY A 228 12.89 -25.49 -29.55
N ARG A 229 13.97 -24.85 -30.01
CA ARG A 229 15.26 -24.81 -29.29
C ARG A 229 15.82 -23.38 -29.25
N LEU A 230 16.30 -22.97 -28.06
CA LEU A 230 16.98 -21.69 -27.85
C LEU A 230 18.37 -21.74 -28.50
N VAL A 231 18.65 -20.82 -29.42
CA VAL A 231 19.98 -20.60 -29.98
C VAL A 231 20.33 -19.13 -29.86
N LEU A 232 21.41 -18.81 -29.16
CA LEU A 232 22.01 -17.46 -29.13
C LEU A 232 22.78 -17.26 -30.44
N ARG A 233 22.41 -16.22 -31.20
CA ARG A 233 23.17 -15.82 -32.41
C ARG A 233 23.51 -14.34 -32.33
N TRP A 234 24.78 -14.02 -32.53
CA TRP A 234 25.26 -12.64 -32.64
C TRP A 234 25.00 -12.14 -34.06
N VAL A 235 24.30 -11.00 -34.19
CA VAL A 235 24.06 -10.33 -35.47
C VAL A 235 24.77 -8.98 -35.43
N THR A 236 25.69 -8.75 -36.36
CA THR A 236 26.31 -7.45 -36.64
C THR A 236 25.50 -6.76 -37.74
N THR A 237 24.71 -5.75 -37.40
CA THR A 237 24.13 -4.84 -38.39
C THR A 237 25.11 -3.68 -38.63
N TRP A 238 25.51 -3.50 -39.88
CA TRP A 238 26.17 -2.29 -40.35
C TRP A 238 25.09 -1.47 -41.07
N GLU A 239 24.97 -0.18 -40.74
CA GLU A 239 24.35 0.79 -41.64
C GLU A 239 25.48 1.40 -42.47
N SER A 240 25.43 1.22 -43.78
CA SER A 240 26.20 2.08 -44.69
C SER A 240 25.48 3.43 -44.77
N LEU A 241 26.20 4.49 -44.43
CA LEU A 241 25.85 5.83 -44.89
C LEU A 241 26.38 5.97 -46.33
N LEU A 242 25.47 6.17 -47.28
CA LEU A 242 25.71 6.95 -48.50
C LEU A 242 25.38 8.41 -48.19
#